data_AF-A0A947BQV0-F1
#
_entry.id   AF-A0A947BQV0-F1
#
_cell.length_a   1.000
_cell.length_b   1.000
_cell.length_c   1.000
_cell.angle_alpha   90.00
_cell.angle_beta   90.00
_cell.angle_gamma   90.00
#
_symmetry.space_group_name_H-M   'P 1'
#
loop_
_entity.id
_entity.type
_entity.pdbx_description
1 polymer ?
#
loop_
_entity_poly.entity_id
_entity_poly.type
_entity_poly.pdbx_seq_one_letter_code
_entity_poly.pdbx_strand_id
1 'polypeptide(L)'
;MTFIRPIVILFGLVLIWQVIVLVTGVPAYILPGPISVAEAALSHTGPLFEHAMTTLLEIIAGLLIGTLLGASNALVMIASRSLKRWLLPVLVISQAIPVFALAPLLVLWLGYGMSSKIAMAVLIIFFPVTAAFYDGMRSTEPEWLELAQVMNAKPMAIIRHVRIPAALPAFASGLRVATAVAPIGAVVGEWVGSSRGLGFYMLHANARMQIDIMFAALSLLCIVALSLYFLVDRAMIKIVYWQKEGNKKEESHL
;
A
#
# COMPACT_ATOMS: atom_id res chain seq x y z
N MET A 1 26.99 7.87 -1.66
CA MET A 1 27.00 6.39 -1.72
C MET A 1 25.62 5.74 -1.61
N THR A 2 24.57 6.45 -1.18
CA THR A 2 23.22 5.89 -0.96
C THR A 2 22.47 5.50 -2.24
N PHE A 3 22.72 6.16 -3.37
CA PHE A 3 22.08 5.86 -4.67
C PHE A 3 22.73 4.71 -5.45
N ILE A 4 23.96 4.31 -5.11
CA ILE A 4 24.65 3.21 -5.80
C ILE A 4 24.03 1.86 -5.43
N ARG A 5 23.63 1.69 -4.16
CA ARG A 5 23.03 0.44 -3.65
C ARG A 5 21.80 -0.03 -4.45
N PRO A 6 20.74 0.80 -4.66
CA PRO A 6 19.57 0.35 -5.42
C PRO A 6 19.89 0.02 -6.88
N ILE A 7 20.83 0.73 -7.51
CA ILE A 7 21.25 0.47 -8.89
C ILE A 7 21.97 -0.88 -8.98
N VAL A 8 22.88 -1.16 -8.06
CA VAL A 8 23.60 -2.45 -7.99
C VAL A 8 22.63 -3.61 -7.76
N ILE A 9 21.65 -3.44 -6.86
CA ILE A 9 20.61 -4.45 -6.61
C ILE A 9 19.77 -4.68 -7.87
N LEU A 10 19.28 -3.62 -8.51
CA LEU A 10 18.49 -3.73 -9.74
C LEU A 10 19.26 -4.43 -10.86
N PHE A 11 20.50 -3.99 -11.11
CA PHE A 11 21.36 -4.60 -12.12
C PHE A 11 21.65 -6.06 -11.80
N GLY A 12 21.93 -6.38 -10.53
CA GLY A 12 22.14 -7.75 -10.08
C GLY A 12 20.92 -8.65 -10.32
N LEU A 13 19.70 -8.15 -10.03
CA LEU A 13 18.46 -8.88 -10.28
C LEU A 13 18.22 -9.12 -11.77
N VAL A 14 18.45 -8.12 -12.61
CA VAL A 14 18.32 -8.25 -14.08
C VAL A 14 19.35 -9.23 -14.64
N LEU A 15 20.59 -9.17 -14.13
CA LEU A 15 21.65 -10.10 -14.52
C LEU A 15 21.29 -11.54 -14.14
N ILE A 16 20.82 -11.76 -12.90
CA ILE A 16 20.38 -13.07 -12.43
C ILE A 16 19.25 -13.60 -13.32
N TRP A 17 18.26 -12.77 -13.65
CA TRP A 17 17.17 -13.14 -14.55
C TRP A 17 17.69 -13.53 -15.95
N GLN A 18 18.58 -12.72 -16.54
CA GLN A 18 19.19 -13.04 -17.85
C GLN A 18 19.96 -14.36 -17.80
N VAL A 19 20.75 -14.59 -16.74
CA VAL A 19 21.51 -15.84 -16.56
C VAL A 19 20.58 -17.05 -16.45
N ILE A 20 19.48 -16.94 -15.70
CA ILE A 20 18.48 -18.02 -15.60
C ILE A 20 17.94 -18.36 -16.98
N VAL A 21 17.51 -17.37 -17.76
CA VAL A 21 16.94 -17.59 -19.11
C VAL A 21 17.97 -18.26 -20.03
N LEU A 22 19.23 -17.79 -20.00
CA LEU A 22 20.30 -18.34 -20.83
C LEU A 22 20.68 -19.78 -20.43
N VAL A 23 20.84 -20.06 -19.14
CA VAL A 23 21.32 -21.37 -18.65
C VAL A 23 20.23 -22.43 -18.75
N THR A 24 18.98 -22.07 -18.47
CA THR A 24 17.87 -23.03 -18.45
C THR A 24 17.25 -23.27 -19.82
N GLY A 25 17.41 -22.33 -20.76
CA GLY A 25 16.75 -22.40 -22.07
C GLY A 25 15.22 -22.40 -21.98
N VAL A 26 14.66 -21.85 -20.88
CA VAL A 26 13.22 -21.83 -20.64
C VAL A 26 12.50 -21.12 -21.79
N PRO A 27 11.41 -21.69 -22.31
CA PRO A 27 10.63 -21.06 -23.39
C PRO A 27 10.12 -19.65 -23.01
N ALA A 28 10.09 -18.73 -23.99
CA ALA A 28 9.70 -17.34 -23.78
C ALA A 28 8.24 -17.15 -23.32
N TYR A 29 7.35 -18.13 -23.58
CA TYR A 29 5.98 -18.12 -23.06
C TYR A 29 5.89 -18.50 -21.57
N ILE A 30 7.00 -18.93 -20.95
CA ILE A 30 7.10 -19.16 -19.51
C ILE A 30 7.85 -18.00 -18.86
N LEU A 31 9.05 -17.70 -19.37
CA LEU A 31 9.91 -16.64 -18.86
C LEU A 31 10.60 -15.92 -20.02
N PRO A 32 10.08 -14.76 -20.47
CA PRO A 32 10.75 -13.96 -21.47
C PRO A 32 12.05 -13.39 -20.92
N GLY A 33 13.03 -13.15 -21.80
CA GLY A 33 14.26 -12.47 -21.41
C GLY A 33 14.03 -11.00 -21.07
N PRO A 34 14.85 -10.38 -20.19
CA PRO A 34 14.72 -8.96 -19.84
C PRO A 34 14.81 -8.02 -21.04
N ILE A 35 15.58 -8.37 -22.08
CA ILE A 35 15.68 -7.58 -23.32
C ILE A 35 14.34 -7.57 -24.06
N SER A 36 13.71 -8.73 -24.26
CA SER A 36 12.40 -8.83 -24.91
C SER A 36 11.32 -8.08 -24.13
N VAL A 37 11.38 -8.10 -22.79
CA VAL A 37 10.47 -7.33 -21.94
C VAL A 37 10.69 -5.83 -22.10
N ALA A 38 11.96 -5.39 -22.21
CA ALA A 38 12.27 -3.98 -22.47
C ALA A 38 11.79 -3.52 -23.86
N GLU A 39 11.97 -4.35 -24.90
CA GLU A 39 11.47 -4.09 -26.25
C GLU A 39 9.93 -4.05 -26.29
N ALA A 40 9.26 -4.96 -25.58
CA ALA A 40 7.82 -4.95 -25.41
C ALA A 40 7.34 -3.67 -24.69
N ALA A 41 8.05 -3.25 -23.64
CA ALA A 41 7.75 -2.01 -22.93
C ALA A 41 7.87 -0.77 -23.83
N LEU A 42 8.89 -0.72 -24.69
CA LEU A 42 9.12 0.39 -25.62
C LEU A 42 8.10 0.43 -26.77
N SER A 43 7.78 -0.73 -27.34
CA SER A 43 6.81 -0.86 -28.44
C SER A 43 5.36 -0.62 -27.99
N HIS A 44 5.03 -0.91 -26.74
CA HIS A 44 3.68 -0.75 -26.17
C HIS A 44 3.59 0.40 -25.16
N THR A 45 4.48 1.39 -25.26
CA THR A 45 4.53 2.55 -24.33
C THR A 45 3.19 3.25 -24.15
N GLY A 46 2.48 3.54 -25.25
CA GLY A 46 1.17 4.22 -25.22
C GLY A 46 0.13 3.46 -24.38
N PRO A 47 -0.25 2.23 -24.77
CA PRO A 47 -1.17 1.40 -24.00
C PRO A 47 -0.71 1.18 -22.55
N LEU A 48 0.56 0.85 -22.33
CA LEU A 48 1.10 0.62 -20.99
C LEU A 48 0.92 1.84 -20.09
N PHE A 49 1.18 3.05 -20.62
CA PHE A 49 1.00 4.28 -19.87
C PHE A 49 -0.48 4.56 -19.52
N GLU A 50 -1.40 4.34 -20.46
CA GLU A 50 -2.83 4.51 -20.20
C GLU A 50 -3.36 3.54 -19.13
N HIS A 51 -2.95 2.28 -19.21
CA HIS A 51 -3.29 1.27 -18.23
C HIS A 51 -2.66 1.58 -16.87
N ALA A 52 -1.38 2.01 -16.84
CA ALA A 52 -0.71 2.45 -15.61
C ALA A 52 -1.38 3.64 -14.94
N MET A 53 -1.84 4.63 -15.72
CA MET A 53 -2.56 5.78 -15.18
C MET A 53 -3.87 5.36 -14.51
N THR A 54 -4.60 4.43 -15.14
CA THR A 54 -5.85 3.89 -14.57
C THR A 54 -5.58 3.20 -13.23
N THR A 55 -4.60 2.29 -13.18
CA THR A 55 -4.22 1.59 -11.94
C THR A 55 -3.72 2.55 -10.87
N LEU A 56 -2.93 3.56 -11.25
CA LEU A 56 -2.44 4.57 -10.32
C LEU A 56 -3.59 5.36 -9.68
N LEU A 57 -4.60 5.76 -10.46
CA LEU A 57 -5.77 6.46 -9.93
C LEU A 57 -6.57 5.59 -8.98
N GLU A 58 -6.77 4.31 -9.31
CA GLU A 58 -7.45 3.34 -8.43
C GLU A 58 -6.70 3.17 -7.09
N ILE A 59 -5.38 3.03 -7.14
CA ILE A 59 -4.53 2.92 -5.95
C ILE A 59 -4.58 4.21 -5.11
N ILE A 60 -4.44 5.38 -5.73
CA ILE A 60 -4.46 6.67 -5.00
C ILE A 60 -5.84 6.89 -4.35
N ALA A 61 -6.93 6.68 -5.09
CA ALA A 61 -8.28 6.82 -4.54
C ALA A 61 -8.52 5.83 -3.39
N GLY A 62 -8.08 4.58 -3.56
CA GLY A 62 -8.11 3.55 -2.51
C GLY A 62 -7.31 3.95 -1.27
N LEU A 63 -6.10 4.51 -1.46
CA LEU A 63 -5.27 5.01 -0.36
C LEU A 63 -5.92 6.15 0.38
N LEU A 64 -6.45 7.15 -0.31
CA LEU A 64 -7.10 8.29 0.33
C LEU A 64 -8.32 7.86 1.13
N ILE A 65 -9.23 7.09 0.51
CA ILE A 65 -10.47 6.66 1.15
C ILE A 65 -10.20 5.66 2.27
N GLY A 66 -9.35 4.65 2.01
CA GLY A 66 -9.01 3.61 2.99
C GLY A 66 -8.27 4.18 4.20
N THR A 67 -7.36 5.14 3.98
CA THR A 67 -6.67 5.82 5.07
C THR A 67 -7.63 6.69 5.88
N LEU A 68 -8.52 7.43 5.23
CA LEU A 68 -9.51 8.26 5.91
C LEU A 68 -10.46 7.41 6.76
N LEU A 69 -11.01 6.34 6.20
CA LEU A 69 -11.88 5.40 6.92
C LEU A 69 -11.14 4.72 8.07
N GLY A 70 -9.92 4.25 7.82
CA GLY A 70 -9.14 3.55 8.84
C GLY A 70 -8.73 4.47 9.99
N ALA A 71 -8.28 5.68 9.68
CA ALA A 71 -7.94 6.67 10.69
C ALA A 71 -9.16 7.10 11.52
N SER A 72 -10.29 7.34 10.85
CA SER A 72 -11.56 7.67 11.52
C SER A 72 -12.02 6.54 12.44
N ASN A 73 -11.92 5.29 11.99
CA ASN A 73 -12.29 4.13 12.79
C ASN A 73 -11.41 3.98 14.04
N ALA A 74 -10.09 4.17 13.89
CA ALA A 74 -9.16 4.17 15.03
C ALA A 74 -9.50 5.27 16.06
N LEU A 75 -9.87 6.48 15.60
CA LEU A 75 -10.30 7.58 16.46
C LEU A 75 -11.62 7.27 17.19
N VAL A 76 -12.57 6.61 16.52
CA VAL A 76 -13.82 6.17 17.17
C VAL A 76 -13.53 5.13 18.25
N MET A 77 -12.64 4.17 17.97
CA MET A 77 -12.25 3.12 18.91
C MET A 77 -11.47 3.66 20.11
N ILE A 78 -10.64 4.71 19.94
CA ILE A 78 -9.92 5.33 21.05
C ILE A 78 -10.84 6.19 21.92
N ALA A 79 -11.84 6.84 21.32
CA ALA A 79 -12.79 7.70 22.02
C ALA A 79 -13.84 6.90 22.82
N SER A 80 -14.25 5.73 22.34
CA SER A 80 -15.32 4.93 22.99
C SER A 80 -14.95 3.47 23.16
N ARG A 81 -14.87 3.03 24.43
CA ARG A 81 -14.67 1.61 24.78
C ARG A 81 -15.80 0.71 24.29
N SER A 82 -17.02 1.23 24.21
CA SER A 82 -18.18 0.46 23.72
C SER A 82 -18.08 0.24 22.21
N LEU A 83 -17.85 1.30 21.43
CA LEU A 83 -17.71 1.19 19.97
C LEU A 83 -16.51 0.31 19.60
N LYS A 84 -15.40 0.38 20.34
CA LYS A 84 -14.28 -0.56 20.19
C LYS A 84 -14.73 -2.02 20.23
N ARG A 85 -15.56 -2.42 21.20
CA ARG A 85 -16.01 -3.82 21.33
C ARG A 85 -16.83 -4.28 20.11
N TRP A 86 -17.59 -3.38 19.49
CA TRP A 86 -18.37 -3.66 18.28
C TRP A 86 -17.50 -3.66 17.00
N LEU A 87 -16.51 -2.77 16.93
CA LEU A 87 -15.67 -2.58 15.74
C LEU A 87 -14.53 -3.60 15.64
N LEU A 88 -14.04 -4.12 16.77
CA LEU A 88 -12.95 -5.11 16.76
C LEU A 88 -13.28 -6.38 15.96
N PRO A 89 -14.45 -7.04 16.14
CA PRO A 89 -14.83 -8.18 15.31
C PRO A 89 -14.88 -7.83 13.82
N VAL A 90 -15.42 -6.65 13.46
CA VAL A 90 -15.49 -6.19 12.07
C VAL A 90 -14.10 -6.03 11.46
N LEU A 91 -13.15 -5.46 12.23
CA LEU A 91 -11.75 -5.34 11.80
C LEU A 91 -11.10 -6.70 11.56
N VAL A 92 -11.29 -7.65 12.47
CA VAL A 92 -10.74 -9.01 12.32
C VAL A 92 -11.35 -9.71 11.11
N ILE A 93 -12.67 -9.63 10.92
CA ILE A 93 -13.37 -10.23 9.79
C ILE A 93 -12.90 -9.61 8.47
N SER A 94 -12.70 -8.29 8.42
CA SER A 94 -12.26 -7.58 7.22
C SER A 94 -10.93 -8.09 6.66
N GLN A 95 -10.06 -8.66 7.52
CA GLN A 95 -8.81 -9.31 7.10
C GLN A 95 -8.89 -10.82 6.98
N ALA A 96 -9.78 -11.47 7.74
CA ALA A 96 -9.96 -12.91 7.67
C ALA A 96 -10.48 -13.36 6.31
N ILE A 97 -11.31 -12.53 5.66
CA ILE A 97 -11.84 -12.82 4.33
C ILE A 97 -10.85 -12.32 3.27
N PRO A 98 -10.30 -13.21 2.42
CA PRO A 98 -9.43 -12.79 1.33
C PRO A 98 -10.16 -11.83 0.39
N VAL A 99 -9.59 -10.66 0.13
CA VAL A 99 -10.22 -9.64 -0.74
C VAL A 99 -10.50 -10.18 -2.15
N PHE A 100 -9.67 -11.12 -2.62
CA PHE A 100 -9.91 -11.83 -3.87
C PHE A 100 -11.25 -12.57 -3.90
N ALA A 101 -11.67 -13.17 -2.78
CA ALA A 101 -12.96 -13.85 -2.69
C ALA A 101 -14.16 -12.86 -2.70
N LEU A 102 -13.94 -11.62 -2.24
CA LEU A 102 -14.96 -10.56 -2.27
C LEU A 102 -15.08 -9.88 -3.64
N ALA A 103 -14.07 -10.02 -4.51
CA ALA A 103 -14.00 -9.27 -5.75
C ALA A 103 -15.23 -9.44 -6.66
N PRO A 104 -15.75 -10.67 -6.91
CA PRO A 104 -16.98 -10.84 -7.71
C PRO A 104 -18.21 -10.21 -7.06
N LEU A 105 -18.33 -10.25 -5.74
CA LEU A 105 -19.45 -9.63 -5.01
C LEU A 105 -19.41 -8.11 -5.11
N LEU A 106 -18.23 -7.52 -4.99
CA LEU A 106 -18.05 -6.07 -5.13
C LEU A 106 -18.33 -5.60 -6.56
N VAL A 107 -17.97 -6.39 -7.58
CA VAL A 107 -18.36 -6.11 -8.97
C VAL A 107 -19.87 -6.25 -9.17
N LEU A 108 -20.50 -7.25 -8.55
CA LEU A 108 -21.95 -7.43 -8.61
C LEU A 108 -22.70 -6.25 -7.97
N TRP A 109 -22.23 -5.75 -6.82
CA TRP A 109 -22.90 -4.69 -6.06
C TRP A 109 -22.59 -3.29 -6.58
N LEU A 110 -21.34 -3.00 -6.93
CA LEU A 110 -20.87 -1.67 -7.32
C LEU A 110 -20.75 -1.51 -8.85
N GLY A 111 -20.97 -2.58 -9.60
CA GLY A 111 -20.85 -2.63 -11.05
C GLY A 111 -19.41 -2.80 -11.55
N TYR A 112 -19.32 -2.94 -12.88
CA TYR A 112 -18.08 -2.86 -13.63
C TYR A 112 -17.53 -1.43 -13.60
N GLY A 113 -16.21 -1.28 -13.71
CA GLY A 113 -15.53 0.02 -13.65
C GLY A 113 -14.96 0.37 -12.28
N MET A 114 -14.55 1.63 -12.10
CA MET A 114 -13.59 2.07 -11.08
C MET A 114 -14.03 1.84 -9.62
N SER A 115 -15.32 1.97 -9.32
CA SER A 115 -15.85 1.89 -7.96
C SER A 115 -15.55 0.55 -7.26
N SER A 116 -15.70 -0.58 -7.96
CA SER A 116 -15.42 -1.90 -7.38
C SER A 116 -13.92 -2.11 -7.10
N LYS A 117 -13.03 -1.53 -7.90
CA LYS A 117 -11.56 -1.63 -7.73
C LYS A 117 -11.10 -0.76 -6.57
N ILE A 118 -11.61 0.46 -6.49
CA ILE A 118 -11.39 1.34 -5.34
C ILE A 118 -11.87 0.66 -4.05
N ALA A 119 -13.05 0.03 -4.05
CA ALA A 119 -13.55 -0.67 -2.87
C ALA A 119 -12.62 -1.80 -2.41
N MET A 120 -12.07 -2.58 -3.34
CA MET A 120 -11.09 -3.63 -3.02
C MET A 120 -9.79 -3.04 -2.44
N ALA A 121 -9.26 -1.98 -3.04
CA ALA A 121 -8.10 -1.27 -2.52
C ALA A 121 -8.37 -0.72 -1.10
N VAL A 122 -9.54 -0.10 -0.88
CA VAL A 122 -9.98 0.42 0.42
C VAL A 122 -9.98 -0.68 1.48
N LEU A 123 -10.53 -1.87 1.19
CA LEU A 123 -10.57 -2.98 2.14
C LEU A 123 -9.17 -3.41 2.60
N ILE A 124 -8.22 -3.49 1.66
CA ILE A 124 -6.83 -3.85 1.97
C ILE A 124 -6.14 -2.77 2.80
N ILE A 125 -6.39 -1.50 2.50
CA ILE A 125 -5.72 -0.34 3.11
C ILE A 125 -6.29 -0.02 4.49
N PHE A 126 -7.60 -0.23 4.67
CA PHE A 126 -8.36 0.13 5.86
C PHE A 126 -7.77 -0.46 7.14
N PHE A 127 -7.47 -1.76 7.14
CA PHE A 127 -7.01 -2.45 8.34
C PHE A 127 -5.61 -2.03 8.81
N PRO A 128 -4.53 -2.09 8.01
CA PRO A 128 -3.20 -1.72 8.48
C PRO A 128 -3.15 -0.28 8.99
N VAL A 129 -3.91 0.64 8.38
CA VAL A 129 -4.05 2.01 8.86
C VAL A 129 -4.79 2.06 10.20
N THR A 130 -5.95 1.40 10.30
CA THR A 130 -6.74 1.39 11.56
C THR A 130 -5.93 0.80 12.70
N ALA A 131 -5.36 -0.38 12.50
CA ALA A 131 -4.67 -1.14 13.54
C ALA A 131 -3.45 -0.36 14.04
N ALA A 132 -2.58 0.10 13.15
CA ALA A 132 -1.38 0.82 13.55
C ALA A 132 -1.69 2.14 14.24
N PHE A 133 -2.69 2.90 13.78
CA PHE A 133 -3.04 4.16 14.42
C PHE A 133 -3.70 3.95 15.78
N TYR A 134 -4.61 2.98 15.88
CA TYR A 134 -5.26 2.63 17.14
C TYR A 134 -4.24 2.16 18.18
N ASP A 135 -3.34 1.26 17.78
CA ASP A 135 -2.31 0.73 18.68
C ASP A 135 -1.31 1.82 19.09
N GLY A 136 -0.90 2.70 18.16
CA GLY A 136 -0.06 3.86 18.48
C GLY A 136 -0.70 4.82 19.49
N MET A 137 -2.01 5.07 19.38
CA MET A 137 -2.74 5.90 20.34
C MET A 137 -2.91 5.21 21.70
N ARG A 138 -2.90 3.87 21.72
CA ARG A 138 -3.00 3.08 22.94
C ARG A 138 -1.65 2.95 23.65
N SER A 139 -0.54 2.96 22.91
CA SER A 139 0.82 2.87 23.45
C SER A 139 1.41 4.21 23.88
N THR A 140 0.60 5.28 23.96
CA THR A 140 1.03 6.57 24.52
C THR A 140 1.49 6.39 25.97
N GLU A 141 2.65 6.98 26.31
CA GLU A 141 3.27 6.89 27.65
C GLU A 141 2.29 7.29 28.77
N PRO A 142 2.20 6.49 29.85
CA PRO A 142 1.34 6.81 30.99
C PRO A 142 1.66 8.18 31.60
N GLU A 143 2.95 8.56 31.69
CA GLU A 143 3.36 9.84 32.30
C GLU A 143 2.75 11.04 31.55
N TRP A 144 2.63 10.97 30.21
CA TRP A 144 2.05 12.05 29.42
C TRP A 144 0.55 12.17 29.66
N LEU A 145 -0.13 11.03 29.88
CA LEU A 145 -1.55 10.99 30.18
C LEU A 145 -1.85 11.49 31.59
N GLU A 146 -1.00 11.13 32.57
CA GLU A 146 -1.08 11.62 33.95
C GLU A 146 -0.84 13.12 34.03
N LEU A 147 0.19 13.63 33.35
CA LEU A 147 0.46 15.07 33.25
C LEU A 147 -0.74 15.83 32.67
N ALA A 148 -1.34 15.32 31.59
CA ALA A 148 -2.52 15.92 31.00
C ALA A 148 -3.72 15.93 31.97
N GLN A 149 -3.87 14.89 32.81
CA GLN A 149 -4.90 14.85 33.85
C GLN A 149 -4.64 15.87 34.95
N VAL A 150 -3.39 16.03 35.40
CA VAL A 150 -3.01 17.08 36.39
C VAL A 150 -3.30 18.48 35.84
N MET A 151 -3.12 18.69 34.54
CA MET A 151 -3.47 19.93 33.85
C MET A 151 -4.99 20.09 33.58
N ASN A 152 -5.83 19.21 34.12
CA ASN A 152 -7.29 19.19 33.91
C ASN A 152 -7.70 19.12 32.42
N ALA A 153 -6.91 18.45 31.58
CA ALA A 153 -7.22 18.29 30.17
C ALA A 153 -8.48 17.43 29.97
N LYS A 154 -9.43 17.94 29.17
CA LYS A 154 -10.63 17.19 28.78
C LYS A 154 -10.24 15.96 27.93
N PRO A 155 -11.05 14.88 27.90
CA PRO A 155 -10.73 13.67 27.12
C PRO A 155 -10.42 13.93 25.63
N MET A 156 -11.17 14.84 25.00
CA MET A 156 -10.92 15.23 23.60
C MET A 156 -9.60 16.00 23.44
N ALA A 157 -9.19 16.79 24.44
CA ALA A 157 -7.91 17.48 24.44
C ALA A 157 -6.75 16.47 24.54
N ILE A 158 -6.89 15.46 25.40
CA ILE A 158 -5.90 14.36 25.53
C ILE A 158 -5.76 13.61 24.20
N ILE A 159 -6.87 13.29 23.52
CA ILE A 159 -6.81 12.62 22.21
C ILE A 159 -6.09 13.51 21.19
N ARG A 160 -6.51 14.77 21.04
CA ARG A 160 -6.00 15.67 20.00
C ARG A 160 -4.54 16.09 20.20
N HIS A 161 -4.13 16.37 21.43
CA HIS A 161 -2.83 16.99 21.72
C HIS A 161 -1.80 16.03 22.28
N VAL A 162 -2.22 14.85 22.78
CA VAL A 162 -1.30 13.86 23.34
C VAL A 162 -1.28 12.61 22.48
N ARG A 163 -2.42 11.92 22.36
CA ARG A 163 -2.46 10.60 21.69
C ARG A 163 -2.25 10.66 20.18
N ILE A 164 -2.91 11.58 19.47
CA ILE A 164 -2.75 11.69 18.02
C ILE A 164 -1.29 11.99 17.66
N PRO A 165 -0.63 13.03 18.22
CA PRO A 165 0.78 13.31 17.95
C PRO A 165 1.70 12.13 18.30
N ALA A 166 1.48 11.49 19.45
CA ALA A 166 2.25 10.31 19.88
C ALA A 166 2.12 9.12 18.92
N ALA A 167 0.96 8.97 18.28
CA ALA A 167 0.64 7.86 17.40
C ALA A 167 1.03 8.07 15.93
N LEU A 168 1.44 9.29 15.53
CA LEU A 168 1.83 9.59 14.15
C LEU A 168 2.96 8.69 13.60
N PRO A 169 4.00 8.30 14.38
CA PRO A 169 4.98 7.29 13.95
C PRO A 169 4.35 5.93 13.59
N ALA A 170 3.41 5.47 14.42
CA ALA A 170 2.72 4.20 14.21
C ALA A 170 1.77 4.29 13.00
N PHE A 171 1.03 5.39 12.88
CA PHE A 171 0.21 5.70 11.70
C PHE A 171 1.05 5.70 10.42
N ALA A 172 2.24 6.32 10.44
CA ALA A 172 3.17 6.29 9.32
C ALA A 172 3.60 4.86 8.94
N SER A 173 3.88 4.01 9.94
CA SER A 173 4.19 2.60 9.72
C SER A 173 3.02 1.86 9.06
N GLY A 174 1.80 2.03 9.59
CA GLY A 174 0.58 1.44 9.03
C GLY A 174 0.32 1.90 7.59
N LEU A 175 0.52 3.19 7.31
CA LEU A 175 0.35 3.74 5.97
C LEU A 175 1.40 3.20 4.98
N ARG A 176 2.67 3.02 5.40
CA ARG A 176 3.69 2.38 4.56
C ARG A 176 3.31 0.95 4.19
N VAL A 177 2.85 0.18 5.16
CA VAL A 177 2.35 -1.19 4.92
C VAL A 177 1.18 -1.13 3.94
N ALA A 178 0.20 -0.27 4.19
CA ALA A 178 -0.97 -0.10 3.34
C ALA A 178 -0.60 0.27 1.90
N THR A 179 0.33 1.22 1.70
CA THR A 179 0.82 1.61 0.38
C THR A 179 1.57 0.49 -0.32
N ALA A 180 2.35 -0.32 0.41
CA ALA A 180 3.06 -1.46 -0.17
C ALA A 180 2.10 -2.54 -0.70
N VAL A 181 0.96 -2.76 -0.04
CA VAL A 181 -0.03 -3.78 -0.44
C VAL A 181 -1.17 -3.24 -1.30
N ALA A 182 -1.37 -1.92 -1.40
CA ALA A 182 -2.44 -1.30 -2.17
C ALA A 182 -2.52 -1.74 -3.66
N PRO A 183 -1.40 -1.91 -4.39
CA PRO A 183 -1.44 -2.40 -5.77
C PRO A 183 -2.11 -3.77 -5.93
N ILE A 184 -2.03 -4.63 -4.91
CA ILE A 184 -2.68 -5.95 -4.92
C ILE A 184 -4.19 -5.78 -5.05
N GLY A 185 -4.78 -4.84 -4.31
CA GLY A 185 -6.23 -4.60 -4.32
C GLY A 185 -6.72 -4.06 -5.66
N ALA A 186 -5.97 -3.12 -6.25
CA ALA A 186 -6.30 -2.59 -7.56
C ALA A 186 -6.22 -3.68 -8.65
N VAL A 187 -5.12 -4.43 -8.72
CA VAL A 187 -4.93 -5.49 -9.73
C VAL A 187 -5.96 -6.60 -9.59
N VAL A 188 -6.28 -7.03 -8.37
CA VAL A 188 -7.33 -8.03 -8.13
C VAL A 188 -8.68 -7.52 -8.64
N GLY A 189 -9.01 -6.26 -8.40
CA GLY A 189 -10.23 -5.67 -8.93
C GLY A 189 -10.22 -5.53 -10.44
N GLU A 190 -9.06 -5.21 -11.02
CA GLU A 190 -8.89 -5.12 -12.47
C GLU A 190 -9.08 -6.48 -13.16
N TRP A 191 -8.70 -7.58 -12.50
CA TRP A 191 -8.86 -8.93 -13.03
C TRP A 191 -10.29 -9.42 -13.13
N VAL A 192 -11.14 -9.06 -12.17
CA VAL A 192 -12.49 -9.63 -12.06
C VAL A 192 -13.51 -8.89 -12.93
N GLY A 193 -13.32 -7.60 -13.20
CA GLY A 193 -14.35 -6.83 -13.92
C GLY A 193 -13.92 -5.46 -14.40
N SER A 194 -12.72 -5.34 -14.98
CA SER A 194 -12.27 -4.11 -15.62
C SER A 194 -12.12 -4.25 -17.13
N SER A 195 -12.08 -3.11 -17.81
CA SER A 195 -11.69 -2.96 -19.22
C SER A 195 -10.41 -2.12 -19.39
N ARG A 196 -9.83 -1.65 -18.28
CA ARG A 196 -8.65 -0.77 -18.21
C ARG A 196 -7.82 -1.13 -16.96
N GLY A 197 -6.59 -0.62 -16.88
CA GLY A 197 -5.65 -0.96 -15.80
C GLY A 197 -4.60 -2.00 -16.21
N LEU A 198 -3.48 -2.02 -15.50
CA LEU A 198 -2.33 -2.90 -15.78
C LEU A 198 -2.66 -4.37 -15.52
N GLY A 199 -3.42 -4.70 -14.48
CA GLY A 199 -3.89 -6.04 -14.19
C GLY A 199 -4.78 -6.57 -15.31
N PHE A 200 -5.71 -5.76 -15.82
CA PHE A 200 -6.50 -6.09 -17.00
C PHE A 200 -5.61 -6.32 -18.24
N TYR A 201 -4.65 -5.43 -18.47
CA TYR A 201 -3.73 -5.53 -19.61
C TYR A 201 -2.86 -6.79 -19.54
N MET A 202 -2.41 -7.16 -18.34
CA MET A 202 -1.71 -8.42 -18.06
C MET A 202 -2.57 -9.64 -18.40
N LEU A 203 -3.85 -9.68 -18.01
CA LEU A 203 -4.75 -10.77 -18.37
C LEU A 203 -4.96 -10.87 -19.88
N HIS A 204 -5.14 -9.74 -20.55
CA HIS A 204 -5.29 -9.70 -22.00
C HIS A 204 -4.04 -10.17 -22.74
N ALA A 205 -2.86 -9.75 -22.30
CA ALA A 205 -1.59 -10.19 -22.85
C ALA A 205 -1.38 -11.69 -22.62
N ASN A 206 -1.69 -12.19 -21.41
CA ASN A 206 -1.62 -13.61 -21.08
C ASN A 206 -2.53 -14.46 -21.95
N ALA A 207 -3.79 -14.05 -22.15
CA ALA A 207 -4.75 -14.75 -23.00
C ALA A 207 -4.30 -14.83 -24.48
N ARG A 208 -3.42 -13.92 -24.93
CA ARG A 208 -2.82 -13.91 -26.27
C ARG A 208 -1.42 -14.54 -26.33
N MET A 209 -0.95 -15.12 -25.23
CA MET A 209 0.42 -15.63 -25.06
C MET A 209 1.52 -14.58 -25.32
N GLN A 210 1.20 -13.29 -25.12
CA GLN A 210 2.14 -12.16 -25.20
C GLN A 210 2.80 -11.93 -23.84
N ILE A 211 3.62 -12.88 -23.42
CA ILE A 211 4.15 -12.95 -22.05
C ILE A 211 5.20 -11.86 -21.80
N ASP A 212 5.92 -11.44 -22.83
CA ASP A 212 6.78 -10.26 -22.81
C ASP A 212 6.02 -8.97 -22.42
N ILE A 213 4.85 -8.72 -23.03
CA ILE A 213 3.97 -7.59 -22.70
C ILE A 213 3.43 -7.73 -21.28
N MET A 214 3.04 -8.94 -20.87
CA MET A 214 2.57 -9.21 -19.50
C MET A 214 3.65 -8.86 -18.46
N PHE A 215 4.90 -9.26 -18.71
CA PHE A 215 6.04 -8.93 -17.84
C PHE A 215 6.39 -7.44 -17.90
N ALA A 216 6.22 -6.78 -19.05
CA ALA A 216 6.40 -5.32 -19.16
C ALA A 216 5.38 -4.56 -18.30
N ALA A 217 4.10 -4.96 -18.36
CA ALA A 217 3.03 -4.40 -17.54
C ALA A 217 3.26 -4.64 -16.04
N LEU A 218 3.68 -5.85 -15.66
CA LEU A 218 4.05 -6.19 -14.28
C LEU A 218 5.24 -5.35 -13.79
N SER A 219 6.27 -5.18 -14.62
CA SER A 219 7.44 -4.36 -14.29
C SER A 219 7.05 -2.89 -14.09
N LEU A 220 6.17 -2.36 -14.95
CA LEU A 220 5.64 -1.01 -14.81
C LEU A 220 4.80 -0.86 -13.54
N LEU A 221 3.97 -1.84 -13.19
CA LEU A 221 3.24 -1.87 -11.93
C LEU A 221 4.19 -1.81 -10.72
N CYS A 222 5.29 -2.57 -10.73
CA CYS A 222 6.32 -2.52 -9.69
C CYS A 222 6.94 -1.12 -9.58
N ILE A 223 7.25 -0.48 -10.71
CA ILE A 223 7.80 0.88 -10.73
C ILE A 223 6.79 1.87 -10.11
N VAL A 224 5.51 1.79 -10.49
CA VAL A 224 4.44 2.64 -9.94
C VAL A 224 4.29 2.43 -8.43
N ALA A 225 4.23 1.17 -7.99
CA ALA A 225 4.10 0.80 -6.58
C ALA A 225 5.28 1.32 -5.74
N LEU A 226 6.52 1.11 -6.20
CA LEU A 226 7.71 1.58 -5.51
C LEU A 226 7.76 3.12 -5.47
N SER A 227 7.43 3.77 -6.58
CA SER A 227 7.41 5.24 -6.67
C SER A 227 6.42 5.82 -5.67
N LEU A 228 5.22 5.24 -5.57
CA LEU A 228 4.19 5.64 -4.62
C LEU A 228 4.62 5.37 -3.18
N TYR A 229 5.18 4.19 -2.90
CA TYR A 229 5.72 3.85 -1.58
C TYR A 229 6.75 4.86 -1.10
N PHE A 230 7.76 5.18 -1.92
CA PHE A 230 8.80 6.15 -1.54
C PHE A 230 8.26 7.57 -1.42
N LEU A 231 7.25 7.95 -2.21
CA LEU A 231 6.60 9.25 -2.09
C LEU A 231 5.85 9.38 -0.76
N VAL A 232 5.07 8.35 -0.39
CA VAL A 232 4.36 8.28 0.89
C VAL A 232 5.33 8.24 2.05
N ASP A 233 6.39 7.42 1.99
CA ASP A 233 7.40 7.34 3.04
C ASP A 233 8.09 8.69 3.28
N ARG A 234 8.52 9.37 2.22
CA ARG A 234 9.12 10.71 2.34
C ARG A 234 8.15 11.74 2.90
N ALA A 235 6.88 11.69 2.51
CA ALA A 235 5.85 12.56 3.06
C ALA A 235 5.69 12.30 4.57
N MET A 236 5.62 11.03 4.98
CA MET A 236 5.47 10.67 6.40
C MET A 236 6.70 11.01 7.24
N ILE A 237 7.92 10.86 6.72
CA ILE A 237 9.14 11.27 7.44
C ILE A 237 9.15 12.78 7.71
N LYS A 238 8.65 13.60 6.76
CA LYS A 238 8.51 15.05 6.97
C LYS A 238 7.47 15.38 8.03
N ILE A 239 6.37 14.63 8.08
CA ILE A 239 5.32 14.80 9.09
C ILE A 239 5.84 14.40 10.47
N VAL A 240 6.61 13.31 10.58
CA VAL A 240 7.12 12.75 11.85
C VAL A 240 8.59 13.13 12.09
N TYR A 241 8.94 14.40 11.91
CA TYR A 241 10.33 14.85 11.96
C TYR A 241 10.96 14.74 13.37
N TRP A 242 10.17 14.92 14.44
CA TRP A 242 10.66 14.96 15.83
C TRP A 242 11.19 13.60 16.33
N GLN A 243 10.72 12.48 15.76
CA GLN A 243 11.24 11.16 16.14
C GLN A 243 12.72 10.99 15.76
N LYS A 244 13.17 11.68 14.71
CA LYS A 244 14.56 11.61 14.24
C LYS A 244 15.55 12.28 15.21
N GLU A 245 15.07 13.18 16.07
CA GLU A 245 15.87 13.83 17.12
C GLU A 245 15.99 12.96 18.38
N GLY A 246 15.00 12.11 18.67
CA GLY A 246 15.03 11.18 19.82
C GLY A 246 16.14 10.13 19.70
N ASN A 247 16.19 9.39 18.59
CA ASN A 247 17.22 8.36 18.38
C ASN A 247 18.64 8.93 18.35
N LYS A 248 18.84 10.15 17.83
CA LYS A 248 20.17 10.79 17.81
C LYS A 248 20.66 11.21 19.19
N LYS A 249 19.75 11.55 20.12
CA LYS A 249 20.12 11.91 21.49
C LYS A 249 20.50 10.67 22.29
N GLU A 250 19.77 9.57 22.17
CA GLU A 250 20.13 8.30 22.81
C GLU A 250 21.47 7.74 22.32
N GLU A 251 21.77 7.82 21.02
CA GLU A 251 23.08 7.42 20.47
C GLU A 251 24.23 8.34 20.89
N SER A 252 23.96 9.58 21.34
CA SER A 252 25.01 10.51 21.82
C SER A 252 25.32 10.40 23.32
N HIS A 253 24.53 9.59 24.05
CA HIS A 253 24.70 9.33 25.48
C HIS A 253 25.22 7.91 25.77
N LEU A 254 25.56 7.16 24.73
CA LEU A 254 26.29 5.88 24.76
C LEU A 254 27.71 6.09 24.21
#